data_AF-A0AAV5EEF0-F1
#
_entry.id   AF-A0AAV5EEF0-F1
#
_cell.length_a   1.000
_cell.length_b   1.000
_cell.length_c   1.000
_cell.angle_alpha   90.00
_cell.angle_beta   90.00
_cell.angle_gamma   90.00
#
_symmetry.space_group_name_H-M   'P 1'
#
loop_
_entity.id
_entity.type
_entity.pdbx_description
1 polymer ?
#
loop_
_entity_poly.entity_id
_entity_poly.type
_entity_poly.pdbx_seq_one_letter_code
_entity_poly.pdbx_strand_id
1 'polypeptide(L)'
;MLRSLRISKVKLFDADPNVLRAFLGTGVEFVIAIPNENVRAMVDPAAAQAWVSQHVTPHLRAGARITCVTVGNEVFKGGDGALQAATVPAMRSVHRALAAAGLAGRVNVTTAHSLDVMAASFPPSAGAFSEAATAHVQPLLAFLSETRAPFLVNCYPFFAYMGDPARVPLEYALFQPNAGVTDPVTRLRYDNMLYAQVDAVYAAIQRMGHTDVEVKVSETGWPSRGDPDEHGATVQNAGTYIRNLLRRVEARQGTPMRPFTPVDVYVFALFNENLKPGPASERNYGMFYPDGTPVYSLGLQGQGAYLPPVMMFSHGARQVINLFATVAIASVAFVLS
;
A
#
# COMPACT_ATOMS: atom_id res chain seq x y z
N MET A 1 -18.96 3.40 -7.12
CA MET A 1 -18.35 3.33 -5.77
C MET A 1 -17.10 4.21 -5.64
N LEU A 2 -15.98 3.93 -6.33
CA LEU A 2 -14.74 4.70 -6.09
C LEU A 2 -14.88 6.22 -6.29
N ARG A 3 -15.61 6.66 -7.33
CA ARG A 3 -15.90 8.09 -7.57
C ARG A 3 -16.62 8.77 -6.41
N SER A 4 -17.58 8.11 -5.75
CA SER A 4 -18.32 8.70 -4.62
C SER A 4 -17.46 8.88 -3.38
N LEU A 5 -16.36 8.13 -3.28
CA LEU A 5 -15.37 8.21 -2.22
C LEU A 5 -14.20 9.14 -2.58
N ARG A 6 -14.22 9.79 -3.75
CA ARG A 6 -13.13 10.65 -4.27
C ARG A 6 -11.76 9.93 -4.30
N ILE A 7 -11.81 8.63 -4.57
CA ILE A 7 -10.61 7.81 -4.74
C ILE A 7 -9.99 8.12 -6.10
N SER A 8 -8.70 8.42 -6.09
CA SER A 8 -7.93 8.82 -7.28
C SER A 8 -6.79 7.86 -7.61
N LYS A 9 -6.45 6.92 -6.71
CA LYS A 9 -5.36 5.97 -6.89
C LYS A 9 -5.79 4.57 -6.45
N VAL A 10 -5.43 3.54 -7.20
CA VAL A 10 -5.73 2.12 -6.91
C VAL A 10 -4.44 1.30 -7.08
N LYS A 11 -4.15 0.40 -6.13
CA LYS A 11 -3.09 -0.60 -6.24
C LYS A 11 -3.74 -1.96 -6.49
N LEU A 12 -3.40 -2.59 -7.60
CA LEU A 12 -3.75 -3.97 -7.92
C LEU A 12 -2.56 -4.87 -7.58
N PHE A 13 -2.84 -6.09 -7.13
CA PHE A 13 -1.82 -7.12 -6.88
C PHE A 13 -1.51 -7.95 -8.14
N ASP A 14 -2.06 -7.55 -9.28
CA ASP A 14 -1.81 -8.08 -10.61
C ASP A 14 -1.88 -6.96 -11.66
N ALA A 15 -2.07 -7.34 -12.92
CA ALA A 15 -2.38 -6.43 -14.02
C ALA A 15 -3.67 -6.85 -14.75
N ASP A 16 -4.77 -7.05 -14.01
CA ASP A 16 -6.05 -7.48 -14.59
C ASP A 16 -6.56 -6.49 -15.66
N PRO A 17 -6.65 -6.93 -16.94
CA PRO A 17 -7.08 -6.08 -18.03
C PRO A 17 -8.55 -5.64 -17.93
N ASN A 18 -9.41 -6.42 -17.27
CA ASN A 18 -10.82 -6.08 -17.06
C ASN A 18 -10.95 -4.89 -16.11
N VAL A 19 -10.18 -4.89 -15.02
CA VAL A 19 -10.14 -3.77 -14.09
C VAL A 19 -9.59 -2.54 -14.80
N LEU A 20 -8.44 -2.63 -15.45
CA LEU A 20 -7.85 -1.48 -16.15
C LEU A 20 -8.77 -0.90 -17.23
N ARG A 21 -9.53 -1.74 -17.95
CA ARG A 21 -10.53 -1.31 -18.94
C ARG A 21 -11.75 -0.63 -18.31
N ALA A 22 -12.22 -1.12 -17.16
CA ALA A 22 -13.36 -0.53 -16.45
C ALA A 22 -13.10 0.91 -15.97
N PHE A 23 -11.83 1.30 -15.85
CA PHE A 23 -11.41 2.62 -15.38
C PHE A 23 -10.91 3.57 -16.48
N LEU A 24 -11.06 3.22 -17.76
CA LEU A 24 -10.70 4.12 -18.87
C LEU A 24 -11.47 5.45 -18.78
N GLY A 25 -10.76 6.56 -18.96
CA GLY A 25 -11.34 7.90 -18.91
C GLY A 25 -11.80 8.38 -17.52
N THR A 26 -11.55 7.61 -16.45
CA THR A 26 -11.92 8.02 -15.09
C THR A 26 -10.91 8.95 -14.42
N GLY A 27 -9.66 8.98 -14.93
CA GLY A 27 -8.56 9.70 -14.31
C GLY A 27 -7.93 9.00 -13.09
N VAL A 28 -8.44 7.84 -12.67
CA VAL A 28 -7.85 7.04 -11.58
C VAL A 28 -6.49 6.50 -12.00
N GLU A 29 -5.49 6.70 -11.15
CA GLU A 29 -4.15 6.18 -11.33
C GLU A 29 -4.00 4.77 -10.76
N PHE A 30 -3.16 3.96 -11.41
CA PHE A 30 -2.95 2.56 -11.05
C PHE A 30 -1.48 2.28 -10.73
N VAL A 31 -1.29 1.62 -9.59
CA VAL A 31 -0.16 0.73 -9.35
C VAL A 31 -0.63 -0.66 -9.74
N ILE A 32 0.12 -1.34 -10.61
CA ILE A 32 -0.13 -2.75 -10.96
C ILE A 32 1.06 -3.58 -10.54
N ALA A 33 0.88 -4.90 -10.42
CA ALA A 33 1.94 -5.78 -9.95
C ALA A 33 2.29 -6.88 -10.93
N ILE A 34 3.57 -7.25 -10.91
CA ILE A 34 4.06 -8.55 -11.34
C ILE A 34 4.03 -9.45 -10.10
N PRO A 35 3.19 -10.48 -10.06
CA PRO A 35 3.10 -11.40 -8.93
C PRO A 35 4.43 -12.09 -8.60
N ASN A 36 4.62 -12.53 -7.35
CA ASN A 36 5.87 -13.11 -6.87
C ASN A 36 6.34 -14.32 -7.72
N GLU A 37 5.41 -15.16 -8.14
CA GLU A 37 5.65 -16.32 -9.00
C GLU A 37 6.24 -15.96 -10.38
N ASN A 38 6.01 -14.74 -10.85
CA ASN A 38 6.46 -14.26 -12.16
C ASN A 38 7.76 -13.43 -12.07
N VAL A 39 8.20 -13.03 -10.88
CA VAL A 39 9.39 -12.16 -10.70
C VAL A 39 10.63 -12.79 -11.32
N ARG A 40 10.87 -14.09 -11.10
CA ARG A 40 12.07 -14.78 -11.63
C ARG A 40 12.10 -14.79 -13.16
N ALA A 41 10.95 -14.92 -13.81
CA ALA A 41 10.87 -14.89 -15.27
C ALA A 41 11.26 -13.51 -15.82
N MET A 42 10.98 -12.43 -15.10
CA MET A 42 11.29 -11.06 -15.52
C MET A 42 12.78 -10.72 -15.49
N VAL A 43 13.63 -11.60 -14.96
CA VAL A 43 15.09 -11.44 -15.11
C VAL A 43 15.49 -11.47 -16.58
N ASP A 44 14.81 -12.30 -17.40
CA ASP A 44 14.97 -12.31 -18.85
C ASP A 44 14.39 -11.02 -19.47
N PRO A 45 15.22 -10.19 -20.14
CA PRO A 45 14.75 -8.96 -20.79
C PRO A 45 13.65 -9.20 -21.82
N ALA A 46 13.65 -10.33 -22.54
CA ALA A 46 12.62 -10.63 -23.54
C ALA A 46 11.27 -10.89 -22.87
N ALA A 47 11.26 -11.63 -21.75
CA ALA A 47 10.06 -11.85 -20.94
C ALA A 47 9.53 -10.55 -20.34
N ALA A 48 10.41 -9.68 -19.81
CA ALA A 48 10.02 -8.37 -19.30
C ALA A 48 9.42 -7.47 -20.39
N GLN A 49 10.01 -7.47 -21.60
CA GLN A 49 9.48 -6.73 -22.74
C GLN A 49 8.12 -7.25 -23.20
N ALA A 50 7.94 -8.58 -23.24
CA ALA A 50 6.66 -9.20 -23.56
C ALA A 50 5.59 -8.80 -22.53
N TRP A 51 5.91 -8.85 -21.23
CA TRP A 51 5.00 -8.47 -20.16
C TRP A 51 4.57 -7.00 -20.28
N VAL A 52 5.51 -6.05 -20.49
CA VAL A 52 5.20 -4.63 -20.68
C VAL A 52 4.34 -4.38 -21.94
N SER A 53 4.62 -5.11 -23.02
CA SER A 53 3.86 -5.00 -24.28
C SER A 53 2.44 -5.55 -24.15
N GLN A 54 2.22 -6.51 -23.25
CA GLN A 54 0.92 -7.13 -23.02
C GLN A 54 0.09 -6.36 -21.99
N HIS A 55 0.69 -5.99 -20.85
CA HIS A 55 -0.04 -5.54 -19.66
C HIS A 55 0.00 -4.02 -19.41
N VAL A 56 0.97 -3.31 -20.00
CA VAL A 56 1.14 -1.86 -19.74
C VAL A 56 0.77 -1.04 -20.96
N THR A 57 1.47 -1.29 -22.07
CA THR A 57 1.42 -0.44 -23.27
C THR A 57 0.01 -0.30 -23.86
N PRO A 58 -0.78 -1.38 -24.03
CA PRO A 58 -2.12 -1.28 -24.62
C PRO A 58 -3.08 -0.48 -23.75
N HIS A 59 -3.00 -0.67 -22.43
CA HIS A 59 -3.88 0.00 -21.47
C HIS A 59 -3.57 1.49 -21.34
N LEU A 60 -2.29 1.87 -21.30
CA LEU A 60 -1.89 3.28 -21.36
C LEU A 60 -2.36 3.96 -22.65
N ARG A 61 -2.21 3.30 -23.80
CA ARG A 61 -2.70 3.82 -25.09
C ARG A 61 -4.22 3.97 -25.12
N ALA A 62 -4.95 3.07 -24.47
CA ALA A 62 -6.40 3.13 -24.36
C ALA A 62 -6.90 4.21 -23.36
N GLY A 63 -6.00 4.85 -22.60
CA GLY A 63 -6.34 5.93 -21.67
C GLY A 63 -6.38 5.52 -20.19
N ALA A 64 -5.89 4.34 -19.83
CA ALA A 64 -5.64 4.02 -18.42
C ALA A 64 -4.45 4.85 -17.91
N ARG A 65 -4.39 5.12 -16.60
CA ARG A 65 -3.29 5.85 -15.96
C ARG A 65 -2.46 4.94 -15.08
N ILE A 66 -1.67 4.05 -15.68
CA ILE A 66 -0.69 3.25 -14.93
C ILE A 66 0.50 4.15 -14.59
N THR A 67 0.81 4.33 -13.32
CA THR A 67 1.89 5.21 -12.84
C THR A 67 3.01 4.43 -12.16
N CYS A 68 2.79 3.17 -11.80
CA CYS A 68 3.78 2.33 -11.16
C CYS A 68 3.56 0.85 -11.46
N VAL A 69 4.67 0.11 -11.59
CA VAL A 69 4.71 -1.36 -11.62
C VAL A 69 5.47 -1.84 -10.38
N THR A 70 4.84 -2.65 -9.54
CA THR A 70 5.54 -3.36 -8.45
C THR A 70 6.01 -4.72 -8.93
N VAL A 71 7.30 -5.02 -8.76
CA VAL A 71 7.89 -6.33 -9.05
C VAL A 71 7.89 -7.14 -7.76
N GLY A 72 6.84 -7.93 -7.59
CA GLY A 72 6.56 -8.67 -6.36
C GLY A 72 5.96 -7.82 -5.23
N ASN A 73 5.58 -8.51 -4.16
CA ASN A 73 5.02 -7.96 -2.92
C ASN A 73 5.60 -8.74 -1.73
N GLU A 74 6.15 -8.01 -0.77
CA GLU A 74 6.82 -8.53 0.43
C GLU A 74 7.91 -9.56 0.13
N VAL A 75 8.64 -9.42 -0.99
CA VAL A 75 9.61 -10.41 -1.48
C VAL A 75 10.77 -10.69 -0.51
N PHE A 76 11.16 -9.69 0.29
CA PHE A 76 12.22 -9.84 1.31
C PHE A 76 11.69 -10.35 2.66
N LYS A 77 10.40 -10.68 2.74
CA LYS A 77 9.82 -11.40 3.88
C LYS A 77 10.00 -12.90 3.66
N GLY A 78 10.44 -13.61 4.69
CA GLY A 78 10.65 -15.06 4.64
C GLY A 78 11.99 -15.47 4.00
N GLY A 79 12.07 -16.72 3.54
CA GLY A 79 13.33 -17.39 3.21
C GLY A 79 13.53 -17.81 1.74
N ASP A 80 12.74 -17.28 0.80
CA ASP A 80 12.94 -17.59 -0.64
C ASP A 80 14.10 -16.76 -1.22
N GLY A 81 15.33 -17.19 -0.95
CA GLY A 81 16.54 -16.50 -1.41
C GLY A 81 16.64 -16.34 -2.93
N ALA A 82 16.03 -17.25 -3.70
CA ALA A 82 16.04 -17.17 -5.16
C ALA A 82 15.06 -16.09 -5.69
N LEU A 83 13.90 -15.92 -5.06
CA LEU A 83 13.00 -14.78 -5.34
C LEU A 83 13.68 -13.45 -4.95
N GLN A 84 14.29 -13.40 -3.77
CA GLN A 84 14.98 -12.21 -3.25
C GLN A 84 16.14 -11.79 -4.18
N ALA A 85 16.98 -12.74 -4.59
CA ALA A 85 18.08 -12.48 -5.52
C ALA A 85 17.60 -12.05 -6.93
N ALA A 86 16.45 -12.54 -7.39
CA ALA A 86 15.91 -12.21 -8.71
C ALA A 86 15.24 -10.82 -8.78
N THR A 87 14.82 -10.25 -7.65
CA THR A 87 13.97 -9.06 -7.60
C THR A 87 14.61 -7.83 -8.27
N VAL A 88 15.82 -7.43 -7.87
CA VAL A 88 16.48 -6.23 -8.46
C VAL A 88 16.83 -6.43 -9.94
N PRO A 89 17.39 -7.59 -10.38
CA PRO A 89 17.55 -7.87 -11.81
C PRO A 89 16.25 -7.79 -12.61
N ALA A 90 15.15 -8.35 -12.09
CA ALA A 90 13.84 -8.25 -12.71
C ALA A 90 13.35 -6.79 -12.82
N MET A 91 13.49 -6.00 -11.76
CA MET A 91 13.17 -4.56 -11.79
C MET A 91 13.95 -3.81 -12.86
N ARG A 92 15.24 -4.11 -13.03
CA ARG A 92 16.07 -3.51 -14.10
C ARG A 92 15.59 -3.90 -15.49
N SER A 93 15.23 -5.16 -15.71
CA SER A 93 14.69 -5.63 -17.00
C SER A 93 13.33 -4.98 -17.31
N VAL A 94 12.43 -4.89 -16.33
CA VAL A 94 11.12 -4.20 -16.49
C VAL A 94 11.30 -2.71 -16.75
N HIS A 95 12.20 -2.04 -16.03
CA HIS A 95 12.48 -0.62 -16.26
C HIS A 95 13.04 -0.36 -17.67
N ARG A 96 13.95 -1.21 -18.16
CA ARG A 96 14.46 -1.12 -19.53
C ARG A 96 13.36 -1.34 -20.58
N ALA A 97 12.47 -2.32 -20.34
CA ALA A 97 11.33 -2.57 -21.22
C ALA A 97 10.37 -1.37 -21.29
N LEU A 98 10.08 -0.74 -20.14
CA LEU A 98 9.28 0.51 -20.10
C LEU A 98 10.00 1.65 -20.84
N ALA A 99 11.31 1.80 -20.65
CA ALA A 99 12.09 2.82 -21.36
C ALA A 99 12.06 2.60 -22.89
N ALA A 100 12.24 1.36 -23.35
CA ALA A 100 12.15 0.99 -24.78
C ALA A 100 10.76 1.25 -25.36
N ALA A 101 9.70 1.17 -24.54
CA ALA A 101 8.33 1.52 -24.93
C ALA A 101 8.03 3.03 -24.88
N GLY A 102 9.02 3.89 -24.58
CA GLY A 102 8.83 5.34 -24.45
C GLY A 102 8.10 5.76 -23.17
N LEU A 103 8.15 4.92 -22.12
CA LEU A 103 7.47 5.13 -20.83
C LEU A 103 8.43 5.50 -19.69
N ALA A 104 9.71 5.76 -20.00
CA ALA A 104 10.69 6.23 -19.03
C ALA A 104 10.18 7.49 -18.31
N GLY A 105 10.29 7.51 -16.98
CA GLY A 105 9.82 8.62 -16.13
C GLY A 105 8.30 8.79 -16.04
N ARG A 106 7.50 8.00 -16.77
CA ARG A 106 6.03 8.00 -16.70
C ARG A 106 5.49 6.88 -15.81
N VAL A 107 6.18 5.75 -15.79
CA VAL A 107 5.81 4.56 -15.00
C VAL A 107 7.00 4.18 -14.15
N ASN A 108 6.87 4.31 -12.84
CA ASN A 108 7.91 3.91 -11.90
C ASN A 108 7.97 2.38 -11.78
N VAL A 109 9.15 1.85 -11.47
CA VAL A 109 9.34 0.44 -11.12
C VAL A 109 9.85 0.37 -9.70
N THR A 110 9.20 -0.42 -8.85
CA THR A 110 9.58 -0.61 -7.45
C THR A 110 9.15 -1.99 -6.96
N THR A 111 9.28 -2.28 -5.67
CA THR A 111 8.70 -3.45 -5.00
C THR A 111 8.12 -3.03 -3.66
N ALA A 112 7.09 -3.72 -3.18
CA ALA A 112 6.44 -3.42 -1.90
C ALA A 112 7.04 -4.28 -0.78
N HIS A 113 7.28 -3.69 0.39
CA HIS A 113 8.00 -4.32 1.50
C HIS A 113 7.10 -4.49 2.71
N SER A 114 7.13 -5.66 3.37
CA SER A 114 6.65 -5.76 4.74
C SER A 114 7.56 -4.94 5.65
N LEU A 115 7.02 -4.38 6.73
CA LEU A 115 7.83 -3.77 7.77
C LEU A 115 8.79 -4.77 8.46
N ASP A 116 8.57 -6.09 8.29
CA ASP A 116 9.45 -7.17 8.77
C ASP A 116 10.87 -7.13 8.16
N VAL A 117 11.07 -6.33 7.10
CA VAL A 117 12.41 -6.06 6.54
C VAL A 117 13.32 -5.31 7.53
N MET A 118 12.75 -4.71 8.58
CA MET A 118 13.43 -3.93 9.60
C MET A 118 13.91 -4.81 10.75
N ALA A 119 15.16 -4.66 11.20
CA ALA A 119 15.62 -5.23 12.47
C ALA A 119 15.26 -4.34 13.67
N ALA A 120 15.23 -3.03 13.46
CA ALA A 120 14.85 -2.06 14.48
C ALA A 120 13.95 -1.00 13.87
N SER A 121 12.88 -0.64 14.57
CA SER A 121 11.95 0.42 14.17
C SER A 121 11.53 1.33 15.34
N PHE A 122 12.08 1.07 16.54
CA PHE A 122 11.81 1.86 17.74
C PHE A 122 13.09 2.12 18.55
N PRO A 123 13.37 3.37 18.98
CA PRO A 123 12.67 4.59 18.55
C PRO A 123 12.86 4.82 17.02
N PRO A 124 12.05 5.68 16.36
CA PRO A 124 12.13 5.86 14.90
C PRO A 124 13.54 6.19 14.38
N SER A 125 14.30 7.01 15.08
CA SER A 125 15.68 7.34 14.73
C SER A 125 16.62 6.13 14.76
N ALA A 126 16.24 5.05 15.45
CA ALA A 126 16.93 3.76 15.47
C ALA A 126 16.54 2.81 14.32
N GLY A 127 15.71 3.25 13.36
CA GLY A 127 15.33 2.49 12.18
C GLY A 127 16.49 1.86 11.40
N ALA A 128 16.54 0.53 11.31
CA ALA A 128 17.58 -0.20 10.56
C ALA A 128 17.00 -1.45 9.88
N PHE A 129 17.45 -1.74 8.65
CA PHE A 129 17.14 -2.99 7.96
C PHE A 129 17.82 -4.18 8.65
N SER A 130 17.20 -5.36 8.55
CA SER A 130 17.79 -6.59 9.07
C SER A 130 19.02 -7.01 8.26
N GLU A 131 19.95 -7.71 8.89
CA GLU A 131 21.16 -8.22 8.22
C GLU A 131 20.81 -9.09 7.00
N ALA A 132 19.78 -9.93 7.14
CA ALA A 132 19.25 -10.76 6.05
C ALA A 132 18.72 -9.92 4.87
N ALA A 133 18.15 -8.75 5.13
CA ALA A 133 17.62 -7.87 4.08
C ALA A 133 18.71 -6.99 3.44
N THR A 134 19.74 -6.58 4.18
CA THR A 134 20.75 -5.60 3.75
C THR A 134 21.38 -5.93 2.39
N ALA A 135 21.72 -7.19 2.14
CA ALA A 135 22.33 -7.62 0.87
C ALA A 135 21.42 -7.39 -0.36
N HIS A 136 20.10 -7.41 -0.16
CA HIS A 136 19.12 -7.17 -1.21
C HIS A 136 18.63 -5.72 -1.25
N VAL A 137 18.52 -5.07 -0.09
CA VAL A 137 18.05 -3.69 0.03
C VAL A 137 19.10 -2.69 -0.47
N GLN A 138 20.40 -2.93 -0.27
CA GLN A 138 21.43 -2.01 -0.80
C GLN A 138 21.34 -1.81 -2.33
N PRO A 139 21.37 -2.87 -3.17
CA PRO A 139 21.24 -2.69 -4.62
C PRO A 139 19.84 -2.22 -5.04
N LEU A 140 18.80 -2.50 -4.25
CA LEU A 140 17.46 -1.94 -4.45
C LEU A 140 17.49 -0.42 -4.27
N LEU A 141 18.00 0.11 -3.16
CA LEU A 141 18.02 1.54 -2.89
C LEU A 141 18.85 2.29 -3.94
N ALA A 142 19.96 1.71 -4.40
CA ALA A 142 20.72 2.25 -5.52
C ALA A 142 19.88 2.35 -6.80
N PHE A 143 19.10 1.31 -7.12
CA PHE A 143 18.18 1.34 -8.26
C PHE A 143 17.05 2.38 -8.09
N LEU A 144 16.45 2.46 -6.90
CA LEU A 144 15.37 3.42 -6.62
C LEU A 144 15.86 4.87 -6.71
N SER A 145 17.06 5.14 -6.20
CA SER A 145 17.76 6.42 -6.31
C SER A 145 18.04 6.79 -7.79
N GLU A 146 18.65 5.86 -8.55
CA GLU A 146 18.97 6.03 -9.98
C GLU A 146 17.72 6.34 -10.82
N THR A 147 16.60 5.68 -10.51
CA THR A 147 15.35 5.79 -11.28
C THR A 147 14.34 6.79 -10.70
N ARG A 148 14.67 7.43 -9.56
CA ARG A 148 13.76 8.28 -8.77
C ARG A 148 12.43 7.60 -8.43
N ALA A 149 12.47 6.29 -8.19
CA ALA A 149 11.31 5.51 -7.79
C ALA A 149 11.18 5.49 -6.25
N PRO A 150 9.95 5.42 -5.70
CA PRO A 150 9.74 5.39 -4.25
C PRO A 150 10.04 4.01 -3.67
N PHE A 151 10.45 3.99 -2.40
CA PHE A 151 10.40 2.80 -1.55
C PHE A 151 8.96 2.61 -1.06
N LEU A 152 8.34 1.50 -1.45
CA LEU A 152 6.99 1.16 -1.01
C LEU A 152 7.02 0.27 0.23
N VAL A 153 6.31 0.66 1.28
CA VAL A 153 6.23 -0.13 2.53
C VAL A 153 4.79 -0.37 2.94
N ASN A 154 4.50 -1.59 3.37
CA ASN A 154 3.26 -2.03 3.97
C ASN A 154 3.39 -1.83 5.49
N CYS A 155 2.71 -0.81 6.02
CA CYS A 155 2.80 -0.40 7.42
C CYS A 155 1.46 -0.63 8.14
N TYR A 156 1.46 -1.52 9.12
CA TYR A 156 0.26 -1.87 9.89
C TYR A 156 0.49 -1.66 11.39
N PRO A 157 0.08 -0.51 11.95
CA PRO A 157 0.04 -0.30 13.40
C PRO A 157 -0.75 -1.38 14.15
N PHE A 158 -1.73 -2.00 13.49
CA PHE A 158 -2.49 -3.13 14.03
C PHE A 158 -1.60 -4.26 14.56
N PHE A 159 -0.59 -4.71 13.80
CA PHE A 159 0.24 -5.84 14.21
C PHE A 159 1.08 -5.53 15.46
N ALA A 160 1.57 -4.30 15.60
CA ALA A 160 2.30 -3.88 16.80
C ALA A 160 1.39 -3.85 18.04
N TYR A 161 0.16 -3.33 17.89
CA TYR A 161 -0.82 -3.37 18.98
C TYR A 161 -1.22 -4.81 19.34
N MET A 162 -1.52 -5.63 18.33
CA MET A 162 -1.93 -7.03 18.52
C MET A 162 -0.83 -7.84 19.23
N GLY A 163 0.44 -7.62 18.87
CA GLY A 163 1.58 -8.34 19.47
C GLY A 163 1.90 -7.93 20.90
N ASP A 164 1.51 -6.72 21.33
CA ASP A 164 1.80 -6.20 22.67
C ASP A 164 0.80 -5.15 23.16
N PRO A 165 -0.48 -5.54 23.37
CA PRO A 165 -1.54 -4.59 23.73
C PRO A 165 -1.36 -3.97 25.12
N ALA A 166 -0.48 -4.53 25.95
CA ALA A 166 -0.16 -4.01 27.27
C ALA A 166 0.80 -2.82 27.23
N ARG A 167 1.71 -2.79 26.25
CA ARG A 167 2.74 -1.72 26.13
C ARG A 167 2.50 -0.77 24.97
N VAL A 168 1.75 -1.17 23.95
CA VAL A 168 1.37 -0.32 22.82
C VAL A 168 0.02 0.33 23.11
N PRO A 169 -0.05 1.66 23.34
CA PRO A 169 -1.32 2.32 23.58
C PRO A 169 -2.20 2.27 22.33
N LEU A 170 -3.45 1.83 22.48
CA LEU A 170 -4.38 1.70 21.36
C LEU A 170 -4.62 3.05 20.69
N GLU A 171 -4.76 4.11 21.48
CA GLU A 171 -4.94 5.48 21.02
C GLU A 171 -3.79 5.98 20.13
N TYR A 172 -2.56 5.54 20.39
CA TYR A 172 -1.39 5.84 19.58
C TYR A 172 -1.43 5.12 18.22
N ALA A 173 -1.93 3.88 18.20
CA ALA A 173 -2.12 3.12 16.96
C ALA A 173 -3.32 3.61 16.14
N LEU A 174 -4.35 4.17 16.79
CA LEU A 174 -5.60 4.64 16.16
C LEU A 174 -5.63 6.14 15.82
N PHE A 175 -4.51 6.86 15.92
CA PHE A 175 -4.42 8.32 15.72
C PHE A 175 -5.36 9.13 16.64
N GLN A 176 -5.72 8.59 17.81
CA GLN A 176 -6.53 9.29 18.80
C GLN A 176 -5.66 10.17 19.71
N PRO A 177 -6.23 11.15 20.44
CA PRO A 177 -5.48 11.95 21.40
C PRO A 177 -4.72 11.07 22.40
N ASN A 178 -3.41 11.27 22.50
CA ASN A 178 -2.52 10.51 23.36
C ASN A 178 -1.29 11.35 23.75
N ALA A 179 -0.49 10.84 24.70
CA ALA A 179 0.71 11.53 25.17
C ALA A 179 1.80 11.69 24.09
N GLY A 180 1.73 10.89 23.03
CA GLY A 180 2.75 10.78 21.99
C GLY A 180 4.00 10.08 22.50
N VAL A 181 4.89 9.73 21.57
CA VAL A 181 6.22 9.21 21.88
C VAL A 181 7.26 10.19 21.38
N THR A 182 8.17 10.60 22.25
CA THR A 182 9.30 11.47 21.87
C THR A 182 10.50 10.59 21.58
N ASP A 183 11.04 10.70 20.37
CA ASP A 183 12.29 10.05 20.01
C ASP A 183 13.45 10.63 20.84
N PRO A 184 14.21 9.82 21.58
CA PRO A 184 15.21 10.33 22.52
C PRO A 184 16.42 10.96 21.84
N VAL A 185 16.67 10.65 20.56
CA VAL A 185 17.82 11.13 19.79
C VAL A 185 17.44 12.40 19.03
N THR A 186 16.40 12.34 18.22
CA THR A 186 15.98 13.45 17.34
C THR A 186 15.09 14.47 18.03
N ARG A 187 14.52 14.11 19.19
CA ARG A 187 13.50 14.89 19.92
C ARG A 187 12.21 15.13 19.14
N LEU A 188 12.03 14.45 18.01
CA LEU A 188 10.78 14.46 17.25
C LEU A 188 9.69 13.76 18.06
N ARG A 189 8.52 14.39 18.16
CA ARG A 189 7.35 13.83 18.84
C ARG A 189 6.42 13.20 17.81
N TYR A 190 6.13 11.92 18.00
CA TYR A 190 5.18 11.14 17.22
C TYR A 190 3.88 11.03 18.00
N ASP A 191 2.80 11.58 17.45
CA ASP A 191 1.46 11.44 18.03
C ASP A 191 0.69 10.22 17.49
N ASN A 192 1.28 9.48 16.55
CA ASN A 192 0.71 8.26 16.00
C ASN A 192 1.79 7.28 15.52
N MET A 193 1.45 5.99 15.55
CA MET A 193 2.38 4.92 15.20
C MET A 193 2.74 4.85 13.71
N LEU A 194 1.80 5.14 12.79
CA LEU A 194 2.08 5.03 11.35
C LEU A 194 3.24 5.96 10.94
N TYR A 195 3.24 7.19 11.44
CA TYR A 195 4.31 8.15 11.14
C TYR A 195 5.64 7.76 11.77
N ALA A 196 5.61 7.14 12.95
CA ALA A 196 6.80 6.58 13.58
C ALA A 196 7.38 5.42 12.74
N GLN A 197 6.53 4.53 12.21
CA GLN A 197 6.95 3.44 11.33
C GLN A 197 7.54 3.96 10.01
N VAL A 198 6.90 4.96 9.38
CA VAL A 198 7.42 5.59 8.16
C VAL A 198 8.77 6.26 8.39
N ASP A 199 8.93 6.99 9.49
CA ASP A 199 10.21 7.65 9.81
C ASP A 199 11.30 6.66 10.21
N ALA A 200 10.94 5.52 10.80
CA ALA A 200 11.90 4.43 11.00
C ALA A 200 12.44 3.90 9.68
N VAL A 201 11.60 3.74 8.65
CA VAL A 201 12.04 3.34 7.31
C VAL A 201 12.95 4.41 6.70
N TYR A 202 12.59 5.71 6.81
CA TYR A 202 13.48 6.79 6.38
C TYR A 202 14.84 6.75 7.07
N ALA A 203 14.88 6.52 8.39
CA ALA A 203 16.13 6.40 9.14
C ALA A 203 16.98 5.20 8.66
N ALA A 204 16.35 4.07 8.35
CA ALA A 204 17.06 2.91 7.81
C ALA A 204 17.65 3.17 6.42
N ILE A 205 16.89 3.81 5.53
CA ILE A 205 17.35 4.22 4.20
C ILE A 205 18.53 5.20 4.30
N GLN A 206 18.46 6.17 5.22
CA GLN A 206 19.56 7.12 5.47
C GLN A 206 20.84 6.44 5.95
N ARG A 207 20.73 5.41 6.80
CA ARG A 207 21.88 4.61 7.24
C ARG A 207 22.55 3.82 6.11
N MET A 208 21.78 3.49 5.08
CA MET A 208 22.28 2.84 3.87
C MET A 208 22.87 3.84 2.86
N GLY A 209 23.00 5.12 3.24
CA GLY A 209 23.62 6.18 2.43
C GLY A 209 22.66 6.93 1.50
N HIS A 210 21.34 6.69 1.61
CA HIS A 210 20.34 7.30 0.72
C HIS A 210 19.48 8.34 1.46
N THR A 211 19.41 9.55 0.92
CA THR A 211 18.57 10.63 1.47
C THR A 211 17.51 11.11 0.50
N ASP A 212 17.57 10.61 -0.73
CA ASP A 212 16.82 11.01 -1.92
C ASP A 212 15.68 10.06 -2.28
N VAL A 213 15.60 8.89 -1.64
CA VAL A 213 14.53 7.90 -1.85
C VAL A 213 13.31 8.27 -0.99
N GLU A 214 12.19 8.57 -1.64
CA GLU A 214 10.90 8.82 -1.00
C GLU A 214 10.28 7.50 -0.49
N VAL A 215 9.69 7.52 0.71
CA VAL A 215 8.93 6.41 1.27
C VAL A 215 7.44 6.65 1.07
N LYS A 216 6.71 5.68 0.52
CA LYS A 216 5.25 5.69 0.40
C LYS A 216 4.64 4.46 1.06
N VAL A 217 3.47 4.62 1.66
CA VAL A 217 2.76 3.51 2.30
C VAL A 217 1.92 2.80 1.23
N SER A 218 2.39 1.63 0.79
CA SER A 218 1.70 0.84 -0.25
C SER A 218 0.54 0.01 0.28
N GLU A 219 0.49 -0.20 1.59
CA GLU A 219 -0.64 -0.81 2.29
C GLU A 219 -0.68 -0.37 3.75
N THR A 220 -1.87 -0.07 4.24
CA THR A 220 -2.14 0.07 5.67
C THR A 220 -3.62 -0.15 5.94
N GLY A 221 -3.97 -0.76 7.07
CA GLY A 221 -5.35 -1.09 7.38
C GLY A 221 -5.51 -1.57 8.81
N TRP A 222 -6.75 -1.87 9.18
CA TRP A 222 -7.09 -2.42 10.48
C TRP A 222 -8.29 -3.37 10.32
N PRO A 223 -8.20 -4.64 10.74
CA PRO A 223 -9.25 -5.61 10.49
C PRO A 223 -10.46 -5.37 11.38
N SER A 224 -11.66 -5.54 10.82
CA SER A 224 -12.94 -5.36 11.54
C SER A 224 -13.34 -6.57 12.39
N ARG A 225 -12.66 -7.71 12.20
CA ARG A 225 -12.87 -8.96 12.92
C ARG A 225 -11.60 -9.81 12.81
N GLY A 226 -11.22 -10.50 13.88
CA GLY A 226 -10.11 -11.43 13.90
C GLY A 226 -10.45 -12.70 14.67
N ASP A 227 -9.46 -13.58 14.81
CA ASP A 227 -9.48 -14.73 15.70
C ASP A 227 -9.42 -14.27 17.18
N PRO A 228 -9.72 -15.13 18.17
CA PRO A 228 -9.81 -14.72 19.57
C PRO A 228 -8.54 -14.06 20.15
N ASP A 229 -7.37 -14.37 19.60
CA ASP A 229 -6.04 -13.84 19.95
C ASP A 229 -5.65 -12.60 19.14
N GLU A 230 -6.42 -12.20 18.13
CA GLU A 230 -6.18 -11.01 17.32
C GLU A 230 -6.76 -9.75 17.98
N HIS A 231 -6.19 -9.42 19.15
CA HIS A 231 -6.66 -8.32 19.98
C HIS A 231 -6.75 -7.00 19.21
N GLY A 232 -7.88 -6.30 19.39
CA GLY A 232 -8.15 -5.02 18.73
C GLY A 232 -8.82 -5.12 17.37
N ALA A 233 -8.95 -6.31 16.76
CA ALA A 233 -9.67 -6.52 15.50
C ALA A 233 -11.19 -6.39 15.69
N THR A 234 -11.71 -5.16 15.62
CA THR A 234 -13.14 -4.84 15.81
C THR A 234 -13.61 -3.82 14.79
N VAL A 235 -14.90 -3.86 14.44
CA VAL A 235 -15.55 -2.88 13.55
C VAL A 235 -15.32 -1.44 14.02
N GLN A 236 -15.36 -1.20 15.33
CA GLN A 236 -15.13 0.11 15.92
C GLN A 236 -13.70 0.61 15.70
N ASN A 237 -12.69 -0.24 15.96
CA ASN A 237 -11.29 0.13 15.79
C ASN A 237 -10.93 0.29 14.32
N ALA A 238 -11.40 -0.61 13.45
CA ALA A 238 -11.22 -0.52 12.01
C ALA A 238 -11.77 0.80 11.45
N GLY A 239 -13.02 1.12 11.80
CA GLY A 239 -13.62 2.40 11.42
C GLY A 239 -12.88 3.61 11.99
N THR A 240 -12.37 3.53 13.22
CA THR A 240 -11.60 4.63 13.84
C THR A 240 -10.27 4.85 13.15
N TYR A 241 -9.51 3.78 12.89
CA TYR A 241 -8.23 3.83 12.20
C TYR A 241 -8.37 4.46 10.81
N ILE A 242 -9.28 3.93 9.99
CA ILE A 242 -9.47 4.43 8.63
C ILE A 242 -9.99 5.87 8.61
N ARG A 243 -10.96 6.23 9.45
CA ARG A 243 -11.45 7.63 9.51
C ARG A 243 -10.35 8.61 9.89
N ASN A 244 -9.56 8.29 10.90
CA ASN A 244 -8.51 9.19 11.35
C ASN A 244 -7.36 9.26 10.35
N LEU A 245 -6.99 8.13 9.72
CA LEU A 245 -6.04 8.11 8.61
C LEU A 245 -6.48 9.02 7.46
N LEU A 246 -7.75 8.91 7.03
CA LEU A 246 -8.28 9.74 5.94
C LEU A 246 -8.24 11.24 6.27
N ARG A 247 -8.52 11.63 7.53
CA ARG A 247 -8.38 13.03 7.97
C ARG A 247 -6.93 13.53 7.88
N ARG A 248 -5.95 12.68 8.22
CA ARG A 248 -4.52 13.04 8.13
C ARG A 248 -4.07 13.19 6.67
N VAL A 249 -4.57 12.33 5.79
CA VAL A 249 -4.35 12.40 4.33
C VAL A 249 -5.00 13.65 3.73
N GLU A 250 -6.24 13.95 4.10
CA GLU A 250 -6.96 15.17 3.68
C GLU A 250 -6.25 16.45 4.13
N ALA A 251 -5.70 16.45 5.35
CA ALA A 251 -4.86 17.53 5.88
C ALA A 251 -3.48 17.63 5.20
N ARG A 252 -3.16 16.74 4.26
CA ARG A 252 -1.85 16.64 3.58
C ARG A 252 -0.68 16.60 4.56
N GLN A 253 -0.88 15.94 5.69
CA GLN A 253 0.11 15.94 6.76
C GLN A 253 1.31 15.04 6.42
N GLY A 254 2.51 15.57 6.64
CA GLY A 254 3.76 14.80 6.62
C GLY A 254 4.12 14.22 7.99
N THR A 255 5.15 13.38 8.03
CA THR A 255 5.68 12.83 9.28
C THR A 255 6.53 13.87 10.02
N PRO A 256 6.85 13.67 11.32
CA PRO A 256 7.76 14.55 12.04
C PRO A 256 9.13 14.74 11.36
N MET A 257 9.72 13.71 10.74
CA MET A 257 11.00 13.82 10.01
C MET A 257 10.86 14.44 8.61
N ARG A 258 9.66 14.39 8.03
CA ARG A 258 9.33 14.90 6.69
C ARG A 258 8.03 15.73 6.72
N PRO A 259 8.00 16.88 7.44
CA PRO A 259 6.75 17.60 7.70
C PRO A 259 6.14 18.24 6.45
N PHE A 260 6.95 18.49 5.41
CA PHE A 260 6.53 19.12 4.16
C PHE A 260 6.23 18.12 3.04
N THR A 261 6.38 16.81 3.30
CA THR A 261 6.07 15.75 2.34
C THR A 261 4.85 14.99 2.85
N PRO A 262 3.66 15.20 2.26
CA PRO A 262 2.46 14.46 2.65
C PRO A 262 2.68 12.96 2.49
N VAL A 263 2.17 12.17 3.44
CA VAL A 263 2.27 10.71 3.35
C VAL A 263 1.22 10.18 2.37
N ASP A 264 1.67 9.69 1.21
CA ASP A 264 0.85 8.92 0.28
C ASP A 264 0.56 7.53 0.88
N VAL A 265 -0.72 7.17 1.01
CA VAL A 265 -1.15 5.87 1.57
C VAL A 265 -2.16 5.16 0.66
N TYR A 266 -2.00 3.85 0.52
CA TYR A 266 -3.04 2.94 -0.01
C TYR A 266 -3.67 2.19 1.15
N VAL A 267 -4.98 2.36 1.33
CA VAL A 267 -5.77 1.64 2.32
C VAL A 267 -5.96 0.20 1.87
N PHE A 268 -5.54 -0.74 2.71
CA PHE A 268 -5.80 -2.16 2.59
C PHE A 268 -7.03 -2.51 3.45
N ALA A 269 -8.16 -2.90 2.88
CA ALA A 269 -8.46 -3.02 1.44
C ALA A 269 -9.85 -2.49 1.10
N LEU A 270 -10.20 -2.48 -0.19
CA LEU A 270 -11.52 -2.01 -0.62
C LEU A 270 -12.64 -2.92 -0.12
N PHE A 271 -12.46 -4.23 -0.24
CA PHE A 271 -13.46 -5.23 0.11
C PHE A 271 -12.93 -6.24 1.12
N ASN A 272 -13.84 -6.89 1.85
CA ASN A 272 -13.54 -8.12 2.56
C ASN A 272 -13.30 -9.25 1.55
N GLU A 273 -12.23 -10.01 1.72
CA GLU A 273 -11.76 -11.01 0.76
C GLU A 273 -11.85 -12.40 1.39
N ASN A 274 -12.96 -13.09 1.17
CA ASN A 274 -13.31 -14.34 1.86
C ASN A 274 -12.38 -15.54 1.53
N LEU A 275 -11.59 -15.46 0.46
CA LEU A 275 -10.66 -16.50 0.04
C LEU A 275 -9.23 -16.28 0.57
N LYS A 276 -8.94 -15.20 1.31
CA LYS A 276 -7.61 -14.99 1.88
C LYS A 276 -7.27 -16.06 2.92
N PRO A 277 -6.11 -16.75 2.77
CA PRO A 277 -5.65 -17.73 3.75
C PRO A 277 -5.19 -17.04 5.04
N GLY A 278 -4.88 -17.84 6.07
CA GLY A 278 -4.37 -17.33 7.34
C GLY A 278 -5.48 -16.97 8.34
N PRO A 279 -5.18 -16.13 9.34
CA PRO A 279 -6.09 -15.84 10.44
C PRO A 279 -7.37 -15.12 9.98
N ALA A 280 -8.38 -15.04 10.84
CA ALA A 280 -9.64 -14.39 10.49
C ALA A 280 -9.51 -12.92 10.11
N SER A 281 -8.54 -12.19 10.64
CA SER A 281 -8.26 -10.80 10.24
C SER A 281 -8.05 -10.64 8.73
N GLU A 282 -7.36 -11.56 8.09
CA GLU A 282 -7.03 -11.49 6.66
C GLU A 282 -8.27 -11.40 5.76
N ARG A 283 -9.41 -11.92 6.22
CA ARG A 283 -10.70 -11.88 5.49
C ARG A 283 -11.55 -10.66 5.83
N ASN A 284 -11.07 -9.76 6.70
CA ASN A 284 -11.87 -8.70 7.34
C ASN A 284 -11.18 -7.31 7.34
N TYR A 285 -10.28 -7.03 6.40
CA TYR A 285 -9.65 -5.70 6.23
C TYR A 285 -10.48 -4.70 5.40
N GLY A 286 -11.57 -5.14 4.79
CA GLY A 286 -12.35 -4.36 3.84
C GLY A 286 -13.04 -3.15 4.45
N MET A 287 -13.06 -2.04 3.72
CA MET A 287 -13.99 -0.94 3.98
C MET A 287 -15.44 -1.32 3.64
N PHE A 288 -15.63 -2.24 2.70
CA PHE A 288 -16.92 -2.71 2.21
C PHE A 288 -17.02 -4.23 2.25
N TYR A 289 -18.22 -4.75 2.42
CA TYR A 289 -18.55 -6.13 2.08
C TYR A 289 -18.58 -6.29 0.54
N PRO A 290 -18.47 -7.53 0.01
CA PRO A 290 -18.50 -7.78 -1.43
C PRO A 290 -19.76 -7.27 -2.15
N ASP A 291 -20.87 -7.12 -1.44
CA ASP A 291 -22.12 -6.55 -1.97
C ASP A 291 -22.12 -5.01 -2.07
N GLY A 292 -21.02 -4.36 -1.68
CA GLY A 292 -20.85 -2.91 -1.68
C GLY A 292 -21.41 -2.20 -0.45
N THR A 293 -21.94 -2.92 0.55
CA THR A 293 -22.36 -2.31 1.81
C THR A 293 -21.13 -1.96 2.68
N PRO A 294 -21.11 -0.80 3.35
CA PRO A 294 -19.97 -0.41 4.18
C PRO A 294 -19.89 -1.27 5.44
N VAL A 295 -18.69 -1.73 5.81
CA VAL A 295 -18.44 -2.48 7.06
C VAL A 295 -18.55 -1.55 8.27
N TYR A 296 -18.11 -0.31 8.12
CA TYR A 296 -18.17 0.75 9.13
C TYR A 296 -18.41 2.11 8.46
N SER A 297 -18.99 3.04 9.21
CA SER A 297 -19.15 4.42 8.73
C SER A 297 -17.80 5.12 8.64
N LEU A 298 -17.49 5.70 7.46
CA LEU A 298 -16.30 6.52 7.24
C LEU A 298 -16.48 7.98 7.73
N GLY A 299 -17.67 8.36 8.24
CA GLY A 299 -17.88 9.67 8.87
C GLY A 299 -17.52 10.88 8.00
N LEU A 300 -17.48 10.73 6.67
CA LEU A 300 -17.21 11.80 5.71
C LEU A 300 -18.48 12.66 5.55
N GLN A 301 -18.71 13.60 6.47
CA GLN A 301 -19.76 14.61 6.38
C GLN A 301 -19.15 16.01 6.23
N GLY A 302 -19.45 16.70 5.13
CA GLY A 302 -19.16 18.13 4.95
C GLY A 302 -18.66 18.50 3.54
N GLN A 303 -19.53 19.14 2.75
CA GLN A 303 -19.26 19.76 1.43
C GLN A 303 -18.85 18.80 0.29
N GLY A 304 -19.81 17.95 -0.10
CA GLY A 304 -19.83 17.27 -1.41
C GLY A 304 -19.44 15.79 -1.40
N ALA A 305 -19.50 15.11 -0.25
CA ALA A 305 -19.45 13.64 -0.17
C ALA A 305 -20.90 13.10 -0.16
N TYR A 306 -21.29 12.51 -1.28
CA TYR A 306 -22.60 11.87 -1.48
C TYR A 306 -22.59 10.48 -0.83
N LEU A 307 -23.16 10.37 0.35
CA LEU A 307 -23.96 9.19 0.69
C LEU A 307 -25.42 9.67 0.77
N PRO A 308 -26.25 9.49 -0.26
CA PRO A 308 -27.69 9.51 -0.02
C PRO A 308 -28.05 8.32 0.88
N PRO A 309 -29.16 8.39 1.62
CA PRO A 309 -29.66 7.24 2.38
C PRO A 309 -29.79 6.06 1.43
N VAL A 310 -29.23 4.92 1.86
CA VAL A 310 -29.34 3.57 1.27
C VAL A 310 -30.12 3.55 -0.06
N MET A 311 -29.44 3.73 -1.18
CA MET A 311 -30.07 3.39 -2.46
C MET A 311 -30.25 1.88 -2.47
N MET A 312 -31.50 1.41 -2.35
CA MET A 312 -31.85 0.05 -2.72
C MET A 312 -31.49 -0.14 -4.19
N PHE A 313 -30.44 -0.90 -4.46
CA PHE A 313 -30.14 -1.33 -5.82
C PHE A 313 -31.30 -2.22 -6.31
N SER A 314 -31.89 -1.86 -7.46
CA SER A 314 -32.86 -2.72 -8.13
C SER A 314 -32.19 -4.02 -8.56
N HIS A 315 -32.97 -5.11 -8.63
CA HIS A 315 -32.49 -6.48 -8.85
C HIS A 315 -31.55 -6.65 -10.06
N GLY A 316 -31.62 -5.78 -11.07
CA GLY A 316 -30.73 -5.79 -12.24
C GLY A 316 -29.29 -5.33 -11.98
N ALA A 317 -29.07 -4.39 -11.04
CA ALA A 317 -27.72 -3.91 -10.73
C ALA A 317 -26.90 -4.92 -9.90
N ARG A 318 -27.58 -5.79 -9.15
CA ARG A 318 -26.96 -6.91 -8.40
C ARG A 318 -26.36 -7.97 -9.32
N GLN A 319 -26.93 -8.21 -10.50
CA GLN A 319 -26.42 -9.21 -11.44
C GLN A 319 -25.12 -8.75 -12.14
N VAL A 320 -24.94 -7.44 -12.37
CA VAL A 320 -23.70 -6.92 -12.97
C VAL A 320 -22.55 -6.93 -11.96
N ILE A 321 -22.81 -6.68 -10.67
CA ILE A 321 -21.80 -6.80 -9.60
C ILE A 321 -21.34 -8.26 -9.46
N ASN A 322 -22.25 -9.23 -9.60
CA ASN A 322 -21.91 -10.66 -9.60
C ASN A 322 -21.10 -11.13 -10.82
N LEU A 323 -21.12 -10.40 -11.94
CA LEU A 323 -20.37 -10.78 -13.15
C LEU A 323 -18.90 -10.33 -13.10
N PHE A 324 -18.52 -9.45 -12.16
CA PHE A 324 -17.15 -8.94 -12.00
C PHE A 324 -16.46 -9.42 -10.72
N ALA A 325 -17.04 -10.38 -9.99
CA ALA A 325 -16.43 -11.03 -8.83
C ALA A 325 -15.36 -12.07 -9.24
N THR A 326 -14.47 -11.71 -10.17
CA THR A 326 -13.19 -12.39 -10.34
C THR A 326 -12.21 -11.62 -9.46
N VAL A 327 -11.67 -12.28 -8.43
CA VAL A 327 -10.95 -11.66 -7.31
C VAL A 327 -9.65 -11.01 -7.79
N ALA A 328 -9.71 -9.72 -8.12
CA ALA A 328 -8.54 -8.85 -8.08
C ALA A 328 -8.43 -8.30 -6.66
N ILE A 329 -7.38 -8.71 -5.93
CA ILE A 329 -7.02 -8.07 -4.67
C ILE A 329 -6.66 -6.61 -5.01
N ALA A 330 -7.29 -5.64 -4.32
CA ALA A 330 -7.08 -4.23 -4.61
C ALA A 330 -7.02 -3.39 -3.32
N SER A 331 -5.93 -2.65 -3.16
CA SER A 331 -5.79 -1.57 -2.17
C SER A 331 -6.12 -0.24 -2.81
N VAL A 332 -6.57 0.74 -2.03
CA VAL A 332 -7.11 1.98 -2.59
C VAL A 332 -6.57 3.21 -1.86
N ALA A 333 -6.01 4.15 -2.61
CA ALA A 333 -5.42 5.38 -2.10
C ALA A 333 -6.33 6.59 -2.37
N PHE A 334 -6.34 7.50 -1.40
CA PHE A 334 -7.09 8.76 -1.46
C PHE A 334 -6.09 9.90 -1.67
N VAL A 335 -6.14 10.56 -2.83
CA VAL A 335 -5.30 11.75 -3.11
C VAL A 335 -6.19 12.84 -3.70
N LEU A 336 -6.29 13.98 -3.02
CA LEU A 336 -7.02 15.13 -3.54
C LEU A 336 -6.17 15.87 -4.58
N SER A 337 -6.76 16.14 -5.74
CA SER A 337 -6.22 17.03 -6.78
C SER A 337 -6.59 18.48 -6.49
#